data_AF-A0A7S1GYY0-F1
#
_entry.id   AF-A0A7S1GYY0-F1
#
_cell.length_a   1.000
_cell.length_b   1.000
_cell.length_c   1.000
_cell.angle_alpha   90.00
_cell.angle_beta   90.00
_cell.angle_gamma   90.00
#
_symmetry.space_group_name_H-M   'P 1'
#
loop_
_entity.id
_entity.type
_entity.pdbx_description
1 polymer ?
#
loop_
_entity_poly.entity_id
_entity_poly.type
_entity_poly.pdbx_seq_one_letter_code
_entity_poly.pdbx_strand_id
1 'polypeptide(L)'
;GGDESNRNSDNIPLLKAVITAGLYPNIIVADLSKKVPKLSTRAGEVFLHPACLDATQEASLDSKMLVYHEMVKTAKVYVRDATTISPYALLLFGGAIKVQHRSSRITVDGWLGLDAAPKTAVLVKQLREHLDRMLLRKIDNPNEKMSELDTRVVSSIALLLETEPAPAKGANAAPPGGAAKSDVKPGDWPCPQCGHNVFASKRECFKCGFRK
;
A
#
# COMPACT_ATOMS: atom_id res chain seq x y z
N GLY A 1 -32.10 14.15 1.73
CA GLY A 1 -30.85 14.93 1.70
C GLY A 1 -29.74 14.20 2.43
N GLY A 2 -29.78 14.18 3.77
CA GLY A 2 -28.72 13.61 4.61
C GLY A 2 -28.58 12.09 4.54
N ASP A 3 -29.67 11.34 4.65
CA ASP A 3 -29.60 9.87 4.79
C ASP A 3 -29.06 9.15 3.54
N GLU A 4 -29.40 9.63 2.34
CA GLU A 4 -28.86 9.06 1.10
C GLU A 4 -27.35 9.35 0.92
N SER A 5 -26.88 10.49 1.44
CA SER A 5 -25.46 10.90 1.33
C SER A 5 -24.57 10.16 2.33
N ASN A 6 -25.14 9.76 3.48
CA ASN A 6 -24.42 9.09 4.56
C ASN A 6 -24.54 7.56 4.52
N ARG A 7 -25.07 6.97 3.45
CA ARG A 7 -25.28 5.52 3.33
C ARG A 7 -24.03 4.68 3.63
N ASN A 8 -22.82 5.22 3.38
CA ASN A 8 -21.56 4.53 3.61
C ASN A 8 -20.72 5.14 4.75
N SER A 9 -21.30 5.94 5.65
CA SER A 9 -20.56 6.60 6.73
C SER A 9 -19.88 5.63 7.69
N ASP A 10 -20.43 4.43 7.84
CA ASP A 10 -19.91 3.42 8.78
C ASP A 10 -18.92 2.45 8.11
N ASN A 11 -18.68 2.61 6.81
CA ASN A 11 -17.79 1.77 6.04
C ASN A 11 -16.34 2.26 6.14
N ILE A 12 -15.63 1.79 7.16
CA ILE A 12 -14.24 2.20 7.46
C ILE A 12 -13.28 1.98 6.28
N PRO A 13 -13.26 0.82 5.58
CA PRO A 13 -12.41 0.64 4.39
C PRO A 13 -12.69 1.68 3.29
N LEU A 14 -13.95 2.00 3.04
CA LEU A 14 -14.31 3.03 2.07
C LEU A 14 -13.86 4.41 2.53
N LEU A 15 -14.06 4.76 3.80
CA LEU A 15 -13.59 6.04 4.34
C LEU A 15 -12.07 6.18 4.23
N LYS A 16 -11.30 5.13 4.58
CA LYS A 16 -9.85 5.09 4.40
C LYS A 16 -9.45 5.29 2.94
N ALA A 17 -10.22 4.73 2.01
CA ALA A 17 -9.97 4.92 0.57
C ALA A 17 -10.24 6.36 0.11
N VAL A 18 -11.32 7.00 0.60
CA VAL A 18 -11.60 8.41 0.33
C VAL A 18 -10.54 9.33 0.93
N ILE A 19 -10.08 9.06 2.16
CA ILE A 19 -8.96 9.79 2.78
C ILE A 19 -7.69 9.63 1.94
N THR A 20 -7.43 8.42 1.43
CA THR A 20 -6.30 8.15 0.53
C THR A 20 -6.39 9.01 -0.73
N ALA A 21 -7.58 9.15 -1.33
CA ALA A 21 -7.77 9.99 -2.51
C ALA A 21 -7.47 11.47 -2.25
N GLY A 22 -7.79 11.98 -1.06
CA GLY A 22 -7.56 13.39 -0.69
C GLY A 22 -6.12 13.71 -0.28
N LEU A 23 -5.40 12.74 0.30
CA LEU A 23 -4.06 12.96 0.87
C LEU A 23 -2.92 12.36 0.03
N TYR A 24 -3.22 11.57 -1.00
CA TYR A 24 -2.19 11.16 -1.97
C TYR A 24 -1.53 12.40 -2.61
N PRO A 25 -0.19 12.48 -2.74
CA PRO A 25 0.82 11.42 -2.69
C PRO A 25 1.52 11.21 -1.33
N ASN A 26 0.96 11.70 -0.22
CA ASN A 26 1.59 11.65 1.11
C ASN A 26 1.51 10.25 1.73
N ILE A 27 2.38 9.34 1.29
CA ILE A 27 2.38 7.94 1.69
C ILE A 27 3.61 7.58 2.53
N ILE A 28 3.38 6.82 3.59
CA ILE A 28 4.38 6.18 4.43
C ILE A 28 4.33 4.67 4.18
N VAL A 29 5.50 4.08 4.03
CA VAL A 29 5.71 2.63 3.96
C VAL A 29 6.41 2.16 5.22
N ALA A 30 5.81 1.16 5.87
CA ALA A 30 6.32 0.52 7.06
C ALA A 30 7.04 -0.79 6.72
N ASP A 31 8.33 -0.87 7.06
CA ASP A 31 9.09 -2.11 7.03
C ASP A 31 8.84 -2.91 8.31
N LEU A 32 7.93 -3.88 8.21
CA LEU A 32 7.55 -4.79 9.30
C LEU A 32 8.53 -5.96 9.49
N SER A 33 9.70 -5.95 8.84
CA SER A 33 10.70 -7.02 8.99
C SER A 33 11.39 -7.00 10.35
N LYS A 34 11.27 -5.89 11.10
CA LYS A 34 11.91 -5.66 12.39
C LYS A 34 10.85 -5.52 13.49
N LYS A 35 11.26 -5.77 14.75
CA LYS A 35 10.40 -5.63 15.94
C LYS A 35 9.86 -4.20 16.09
N VAL A 36 10.66 -3.21 15.72
CA VAL A 36 10.23 -1.81 15.61
C VAL A 36 10.17 -1.49 14.11
N PRO A 37 8.98 -1.20 13.55
CA PRO A 37 8.83 -0.88 12.15
C PRO A 37 9.64 0.35 11.76
N LYS A 38 10.37 0.27 10.65
CA LYS A 38 11.00 1.45 10.05
C LYS A 38 10.00 2.11 9.12
N LEU A 39 9.69 3.38 9.36
CA LEU A 39 8.77 4.16 8.54
C LEU A 39 9.53 5.04 7.56
N SER A 40 9.09 5.05 6.31
CA SER A 40 9.74 5.84 5.26
C SER A 40 8.72 6.40 4.27
N THR A 41 8.95 7.61 3.82
CA THR A 41 8.25 8.23 2.68
C THR A 41 9.19 8.26 1.47
N ARG A 42 8.70 8.79 0.35
CA ARG A 42 9.54 9.10 -0.82
C ARG A 42 10.71 10.05 -0.48
N ALA A 43 10.57 10.89 0.54
CA ALA A 43 11.58 11.87 0.94
C ALA A 43 12.63 11.31 1.94
N GLY A 44 12.38 10.14 2.53
CA GLY A 44 13.29 9.51 3.47
C GLY A 44 12.59 8.94 4.70
N GLU A 45 13.39 8.66 5.73
CA GLU A 45 12.90 8.10 7.00
C GLU A 45 12.11 9.14 7.81
N VAL A 46 11.01 8.69 8.39
CA VAL A 46 10.10 9.51 9.20
C VAL A 46 9.74 8.78 10.49
N PHE A 47 9.26 9.51 11.48
CA PHE A 47 8.81 8.99 12.77
C PHE A 47 7.37 9.45 13.04
N LEU A 48 6.57 8.65 13.75
CA LEU A 48 5.28 9.14 14.22
C LEU A 48 5.49 10.08 15.41
N HIS A 49 4.81 11.22 15.41
CA HIS A 49 4.79 12.12 16.55
C HIS A 49 4.06 11.44 17.73
N PRO A 50 4.49 11.60 19.00
CA PRO A 50 3.84 10.94 20.15
C PRO A 50 2.35 11.25 20.32
N ALA A 51 1.86 12.34 19.74
CA ALA A 51 0.45 12.72 19.73
C ALA A 51 -0.37 12.01 18.63
N CYS A 52 0.27 11.31 17.69
CA CYS A 52 -0.39 10.50 16.69
C CYS A 52 -0.94 9.25 17.40
N LEU A 53 -2.21 8.94 17.24
CA LEU A 53 -2.88 7.80 17.89
C LEU A 53 -2.12 6.48 17.63
N ASP A 54 -1.63 6.33 16.40
CA ASP A 54 -0.84 5.17 15.96
C ASP A 54 0.58 5.11 16.56
N ALA A 55 1.10 6.20 17.14
CA ALA A 55 2.44 6.22 17.76
C ALA A 55 2.51 5.42 19.06
N THR A 56 1.38 5.18 19.72
CA THR A 56 1.33 4.33 20.93
C THR A 56 1.28 2.84 20.59
N GLN A 57 0.99 2.47 19.33
CA GLN A 57 0.88 1.11 18.82
C GLN A 57 2.01 0.74 17.85
N GLU A 58 3.24 1.23 18.08
CA GLU A 58 4.46 0.86 17.32
C GLU A 58 4.67 -0.67 17.19
N ALA A 59 3.95 -1.49 17.96
CA ALA A 59 4.00 -2.96 17.91
C ALA A 59 2.93 -3.65 17.06
N SER A 60 1.88 -2.97 16.57
CA SER A 60 0.80 -3.63 15.82
C SER A 60 0.21 -2.75 14.71
N LEU A 61 1.04 -2.42 13.72
CA LEU A 61 0.52 -1.92 12.45
C LEU A 61 -0.27 -3.05 11.77
N ASP A 62 -1.58 -2.85 11.62
CA ASP A 62 -2.49 -3.73 10.89
C ASP A 62 -2.17 -3.76 9.38
N SER A 63 -1.54 -2.70 8.87
CA SER A 63 -1.18 -2.51 7.46
C SER A 63 0.25 -1.99 7.28
N LYS A 64 0.88 -2.34 6.15
CA LYS A 64 2.25 -1.90 5.79
C LYS A 64 2.33 -0.45 5.30
N MET A 65 1.19 0.23 5.19
CA MET A 65 1.08 1.49 4.45
C MET A 65 0.16 2.44 5.20
N LEU A 66 0.57 3.71 5.24
CA LEU A 66 -0.20 4.78 5.86
C LEU A 66 -0.24 5.99 4.94
N VAL A 67 -1.29 6.77 5.07
CA VAL A 67 -1.40 8.11 4.51
C VAL A 67 -1.29 9.14 5.63
N TYR A 68 -0.74 10.32 5.34
CA TYR A 68 -0.59 11.40 6.31
C TYR A 68 -0.97 12.76 5.72
N HIS A 69 -1.40 13.69 6.58
CA HIS A 69 -1.65 15.07 6.17
C HIS A 69 -0.44 15.96 6.42
N GLU A 70 0.10 15.99 7.65
CA GLU A 70 1.15 16.94 8.03
C GLU A 70 2.45 16.28 8.51
N MET A 71 3.57 16.85 8.07
CA MET A 71 4.91 16.50 8.54
C MET A 71 5.64 17.74 9.07
N VAL A 72 6.31 17.58 10.20
CA VAL A 72 7.07 18.65 10.87
C VAL A 72 8.52 18.21 11.02
N LYS A 73 9.45 19.07 10.62
CA LYS A 73 10.89 18.86 10.80
C LYS A 73 11.39 19.63 12.01
N THR A 74 11.89 18.91 13.01
CA THR A 74 12.63 19.48 14.14
C THR A 74 14.05 18.93 14.11
N ALA A 75 14.45 18.12 15.10
CA ALA A 75 15.67 17.32 15.08
C ALA A 75 15.53 16.07 14.19
N LYS A 76 14.32 15.52 14.11
CA LYS A 76 13.92 14.44 13.19
C LYS A 76 12.65 14.87 12.46
N VAL A 77 12.31 14.15 11.40
CA VAL A 77 11.07 14.37 10.65
C VAL A 77 9.96 13.57 11.32
N TYR A 78 8.94 14.27 11.82
CA TYR A 78 7.80 13.67 12.50
C TYR A 78 6.52 13.87 11.70
N VAL A 79 5.68 12.85 11.68
CA VAL A 79 4.34 12.86 11.10
C VAL A 79 3.33 13.07 12.22
N ARG A 80 2.45 14.07 12.08
CA ARG A 80 1.50 14.47 13.14
C ARG A 80 0.30 13.55 13.22
N ASP A 81 -0.19 13.16 12.06
CA ASP A 81 -1.37 12.35 11.85
C ASP A 81 -1.08 11.32 10.77
N ALA A 82 -1.51 10.10 11.00
CA ALA A 82 -1.41 9.03 10.03
C ALA A 82 -2.68 8.19 10.09
N THR A 83 -3.02 7.56 8.97
CA THR A 83 -4.12 6.61 8.90
C THR A 83 -3.64 5.40 8.12
N THR A 84 -3.84 4.20 8.68
CA THR A 84 -3.49 2.96 8.00
C THR A 84 -4.42 2.72 6.82
N ILE A 85 -3.87 2.35 5.68
CA ILE A 85 -4.60 2.20 4.42
C ILE A 85 -4.35 0.84 3.78
N SER A 86 -5.35 0.38 3.03
CA SER A 86 -5.23 -0.83 2.22
C SER A 86 -4.43 -0.58 0.95
N PRO A 87 -3.71 -1.59 0.41
CA PRO A 87 -3.11 -1.50 -0.92
C PRO A 87 -4.16 -1.24 -2.01
N TYR A 88 -5.38 -1.72 -1.85
CA TYR A 88 -6.47 -1.48 -2.81
C TYR A 88 -6.90 -0.02 -2.88
N ALA A 89 -6.93 0.70 -1.74
CA ALA A 89 -7.18 2.14 -1.73
C ALA A 89 -6.15 2.90 -2.59
N LEU A 90 -4.88 2.53 -2.51
CA LEU A 90 -3.81 3.10 -3.33
C LEU A 90 -3.90 2.71 -4.81
N LEU A 91 -4.29 1.48 -5.11
CA LEU A 91 -4.47 1.05 -6.50
C LEU A 91 -5.68 1.73 -7.15
N LEU A 92 -6.70 2.09 -6.39
CA LEU A 92 -7.86 2.81 -6.92
C LEU A 92 -7.59 4.32 -7.02
N PHE A 93 -7.07 4.95 -5.96
CA PHE A 93 -7.00 6.41 -5.84
C PHE A 93 -5.59 7.00 -5.82
N GLY A 94 -4.55 6.17 -5.93
CA GLY A 94 -3.17 6.64 -5.98
C GLY A 94 -2.77 7.16 -7.35
N GLY A 95 -1.46 7.20 -7.61
CA GLY A 95 -0.88 7.73 -8.84
C GLY A 95 -0.86 6.72 -10.00
N ALA A 96 0.03 6.94 -10.97
CA ALA A 96 0.11 6.15 -12.19
C ALA A 96 0.51 4.70 -11.91
N ILE A 97 -0.27 3.75 -12.44
CA ILE A 97 -0.07 2.31 -12.20
C ILE A 97 0.65 1.68 -13.38
N LYS A 98 1.76 0.99 -13.09
CA LYS A 98 2.47 0.13 -14.05
C LYS A 98 2.52 -1.30 -13.55
N VAL A 99 1.99 -2.22 -14.35
CA VAL A 99 1.94 -3.65 -14.03
C VAL A 99 3.14 -4.35 -14.65
N GLN A 100 3.92 -5.07 -13.84
CA GLN A 100 5.03 -5.89 -14.28
C GLN A 100 4.61 -7.36 -14.23
N HIS A 101 4.11 -7.87 -15.36
CA HIS A 101 3.55 -9.23 -15.44
C HIS A 101 4.54 -10.33 -15.06
N ARG A 102 5.83 -10.17 -15.39
CA ARG A 102 6.87 -11.19 -15.16
C ARG A 102 7.26 -11.34 -13.69
N SER A 103 7.17 -10.26 -12.91
CA SER A 103 7.57 -10.20 -11.50
C SER A 103 6.36 -10.22 -10.54
N SER A 104 5.13 -10.35 -11.05
CA SER A 104 3.89 -10.25 -10.26
C SER A 104 3.88 -9.01 -9.34
N ARG A 105 4.34 -7.88 -9.87
CA ARG A 105 4.52 -6.63 -9.13
C ARG A 105 3.84 -5.48 -9.83
N ILE A 106 3.18 -4.64 -9.06
CA ILE A 106 2.58 -3.39 -9.49
C ILE A 106 3.43 -2.26 -8.91
N THR A 107 3.66 -1.20 -9.67
CA THR A 107 4.27 0.03 -9.14
C THR A 107 3.30 1.19 -9.30
N VAL A 108 3.07 1.94 -8.22
CA VAL A 108 2.33 3.20 -8.22
C VAL A 108 3.34 4.36 -8.20
N ASP A 109 3.23 5.29 -9.15
CA ASP A 109 4.16 6.41 -9.38
C ASP A 109 5.64 6.01 -9.52
N GLY A 110 5.87 4.78 -9.99
CA GLY A 110 7.20 4.23 -10.22
C GLY A 110 8.01 3.93 -8.95
N TRP A 111 7.56 4.38 -7.78
CA TRP A 111 8.25 4.13 -6.51
C TRP A 111 7.50 3.12 -5.62
N LEU A 112 6.17 3.18 -5.54
CA LEU A 112 5.47 2.34 -4.58
C LEU A 112 5.21 0.95 -5.15
N GLY A 113 6.04 -0.03 -4.80
CA GLY A 113 5.89 -1.41 -5.25
C GLY A 113 4.88 -2.18 -4.41
N LEU A 114 3.95 -2.89 -5.05
CA LEU A 114 2.97 -3.79 -4.44
C LEU A 114 3.04 -5.15 -5.13
N ASP A 115 3.06 -6.23 -4.36
CA ASP A 115 3.00 -7.57 -4.94
C ASP A 115 1.54 -7.96 -5.15
N ALA A 116 1.17 -8.30 -6.38
CA ALA A 116 -0.18 -8.66 -6.73
C ALA A 116 -0.18 -9.57 -7.96
N ALA A 117 -1.10 -10.53 -7.98
CA ALA A 117 -1.31 -11.37 -9.15
C ALA A 117 -1.62 -10.49 -10.38
N PRO A 118 -1.06 -10.79 -11.56
CA PRO A 118 -1.30 -9.99 -12.77
C PRO A 118 -2.79 -9.81 -13.09
N LYS A 119 -3.62 -10.81 -12.79
CA LYS A 119 -5.08 -10.74 -12.97
C LYS A 119 -5.71 -9.66 -12.08
N THR A 120 -5.39 -9.64 -10.78
CA THR A 120 -5.86 -8.62 -9.83
C THR A 120 -5.43 -7.22 -10.28
N ALA A 121 -4.18 -7.08 -10.71
CA ALA A 121 -3.63 -5.81 -11.19
C ALA A 121 -4.42 -5.24 -12.38
N VAL A 122 -4.73 -6.09 -13.37
CA VAL A 122 -5.50 -5.69 -14.55
C VAL A 122 -6.94 -5.35 -14.19
N LEU A 123 -7.58 -6.13 -13.31
CA LEU A 123 -8.95 -5.87 -12.87
C LEU A 123 -9.07 -4.53 -12.13
N VAL A 124 -8.17 -4.25 -11.19
CA VAL A 124 -8.20 -2.97 -10.45
C VAL A 124 -7.91 -1.81 -11.38
N LYS A 125 -7.00 -1.97 -12.35
CA LYS A 125 -6.74 -0.96 -13.38
C LYS A 125 -7.99 -0.65 -14.20
N GLN A 126 -8.72 -1.68 -14.65
CA GLN A 126 -9.97 -1.49 -15.40
C GLN A 126 -11.03 -0.79 -14.56
N LEU A 127 -11.23 -1.22 -13.30
CA LEU A 127 -12.18 -0.58 -12.38
C LEU A 127 -11.85 0.90 -12.18
N ARG A 128 -10.57 1.23 -12.00
CA ARG A 128 -10.10 2.61 -11.90
C ARG A 128 -10.39 3.42 -13.16
N GLU A 129 -10.10 2.88 -14.35
CA GLU A 129 -10.40 3.56 -15.63
C GLU A 129 -11.91 3.82 -15.82
N HIS A 130 -12.78 2.96 -15.27
CA HIS A 130 -14.22 3.21 -15.24
C HIS A 130 -14.61 4.30 -14.24
N LEU A 131 -14.04 4.27 -13.04
CA LEU A 131 -14.26 5.27 -12.01
C LEU A 131 -13.81 6.67 -12.49
N ASP A 132 -12.60 6.78 -13.04
CA ASP A 132 -12.04 8.05 -13.51
C ASP A 132 -12.90 8.66 -14.61
N ARG A 133 -13.39 7.85 -15.56
CA ARG A 133 -14.32 8.31 -16.59
C ARG A 133 -15.66 8.79 -16.04
N MET A 134 -16.19 8.09 -15.03
CA MET A 134 -17.41 8.51 -14.35
C MET A 134 -17.20 9.85 -13.62
N LEU A 135 -16.08 10.00 -12.90
CA LEU A 135 -15.72 11.23 -12.20
C LEU A 135 -15.51 12.40 -13.16
N LEU A 136 -14.82 12.20 -14.28
CA LEU A 136 -14.61 13.24 -15.29
C LEU A 136 -15.93 13.73 -15.89
N ARG A 137 -16.84 12.82 -16.24
CA ARG A 137 -18.19 13.21 -16.72
C ARG A 137 -18.96 14.04 -15.70
N LYS A 138 -18.87 13.65 -14.42
CA LYS A 138 -19.47 14.40 -13.30
C LYS A 138 -18.80 15.75 -13.04
N ILE A 139 -17.51 15.90 -13.35
CA ILE A 139 -16.82 17.20 -13.27
C ILE A 139 -17.30 18.11 -14.39
N ASP A 140 -17.40 17.60 -15.63
CA ASP A 140 -17.86 18.37 -16.78
C ASP A 140 -19.36 18.72 -16.68
N ASN A 141 -20.18 17.79 -16.16
CA ASN A 141 -21.62 17.94 -15.97
C ASN A 141 -22.06 17.44 -14.58
N PRO A 142 -22.00 18.28 -13.54
CA PRO A 142 -22.34 17.89 -12.16
C PRO A 142 -23.75 17.31 -11.98
N ASN A 143 -24.69 17.77 -12.81
CA ASN A 143 -26.09 17.35 -12.76
C ASN A 143 -26.40 16.10 -13.60
N GLU A 144 -25.42 15.51 -14.31
CA GLU A 144 -25.60 14.25 -15.05
C GLU A 144 -26.01 13.15 -14.07
N LYS A 145 -27.07 12.39 -14.37
CA LYS A 145 -27.48 11.26 -13.53
C LYS A 145 -26.51 10.09 -13.69
N MET A 146 -26.20 9.40 -12.59
CA MET A 146 -25.40 8.17 -12.67
C MET A 146 -26.18 7.12 -13.47
N SER A 147 -25.52 6.49 -14.43
CA SER A 147 -26.09 5.35 -15.15
C SER A 147 -26.16 4.11 -14.24
N GLU A 148 -26.86 3.06 -14.69
CA GLU A 148 -26.84 1.77 -14.00
C GLU A 148 -25.42 1.20 -13.90
N LEU A 149 -24.62 1.39 -14.96
CA LEU A 149 -23.21 0.97 -14.98
C LEU A 149 -22.39 1.73 -13.93
N ASP A 150 -22.58 3.04 -13.81
CA ASP A 150 -21.87 3.87 -12.82
C ASP A 150 -22.18 3.42 -11.40
N THR A 151 -23.46 3.13 -11.13
CA THR A 151 -23.90 2.61 -9.83
C THR A 151 -23.25 1.26 -9.53
N ARG A 152 -23.20 0.35 -10.51
CA ARG A 152 -22.54 -0.96 -10.37
C ARG A 152 -21.03 -0.83 -10.16
N VAL A 153 -20.37 0.10 -10.82
CA VAL A 153 -18.92 0.35 -10.64
C VAL A 153 -18.66 0.79 -9.21
N VAL A 154 -19.42 1.77 -8.69
CA VAL A 154 -19.29 2.23 -7.30
C VAL A 154 -19.57 1.11 -6.30
N SER A 155 -20.63 0.32 -6.50
CA SER A 155 -20.93 -0.83 -5.65
C SER A 155 -19.82 -1.89 -5.69
N SER A 156 -19.23 -2.14 -6.86
CA SER A 156 -18.12 -3.09 -7.01
C SER A 156 -16.85 -2.62 -6.30
N ILE A 157 -16.58 -1.32 -6.33
CA ILE A 157 -15.44 -0.70 -5.61
C ILE A 157 -15.65 -0.79 -4.11
N ALA A 158 -16.85 -0.46 -3.61
CA ALA A 158 -17.18 -0.59 -2.19
C ALA A 158 -16.99 -2.04 -1.72
N LEU A 159 -17.54 -3.01 -2.47
CA LEU A 159 -17.37 -4.43 -2.18
C LEU A 159 -15.90 -4.87 -2.20
N LEU A 160 -15.11 -4.41 -3.18
CA LEU A 160 -13.68 -4.72 -3.27
C LEU A 160 -12.90 -4.21 -2.04
N LEU A 161 -13.23 -3.02 -1.56
CA LEU A 161 -12.59 -2.42 -0.38
C LEU A 161 -13.02 -3.13 0.91
N GLU A 162 -14.26 -3.58 1.00
CA GLU A 162 -14.78 -4.33 2.16
C GLU A 162 -14.25 -5.76 2.24
N THR A 163 -14.14 -6.42 1.09
CA THR A 163 -13.75 -7.83 1.00
C THR A 163 -12.25 -8.03 0.90
N GLU A 164 -11.46 -7.04 1.32
CA GLU A 164 -10.00 -7.04 1.20
C GLU A 164 -9.45 -8.42 1.61
N PRO A 165 -8.97 -9.23 0.66
CA PRO A 165 -8.36 -10.49 1.01
C PRO A 165 -7.08 -10.13 1.77
N ALA A 166 -6.94 -10.64 3.00
CA ALA A 166 -5.73 -10.48 3.79
C ALA A 166 -4.52 -10.67 2.87
N PRO A 167 -3.57 -9.71 2.83
CA PRO A 167 -2.50 -9.74 1.85
C PRO A 167 -1.82 -11.09 1.92
N ALA A 168 -1.89 -11.86 0.82
CA ALA A 168 -1.26 -13.16 0.73
C ALA A 168 0.17 -13.02 1.24
N LYS A 169 0.51 -13.77 2.30
CA LYS A 169 1.78 -13.71 3.06
C LYS A 169 2.95 -13.48 2.08
N GLY A 170 3.39 -12.24 1.92
CA GLY A 170 4.38 -11.89 0.90
C GLY A 170 4.36 -10.47 0.35
N ALA A 171 3.28 -9.68 0.53
CA ALA A 171 3.20 -8.32 -0.01
C ALA A 171 4.25 -7.39 0.61
N ASN A 172 5.44 -7.29 0.03
CA ASN A 172 6.50 -6.41 0.48
C ASN A 172 6.37 -5.09 -0.30
N ALA A 173 5.68 -4.14 0.33
CA ALA A 173 5.80 -2.74 -0.04
C ALA A 173 7.26 -2.33 0.20
N ALA A 174 8.05 -2.29 -0.87
CA ALA A 174 9.44 -1.85 -0.83
C ALA A 174 9.58 -0.65 -1.76
N PRO A 175 10.11 0.50 -1.28
CA PRO A 175 10.49 1.60 -2.16
C PRO A 175 11.63 1.14 -3.08
N PRO A 176 11.74 1.62 -4.34
CA PRO A 176 12.73 1.17 -5.31
C PRO A 176 13.75 2.30 -5.42
N GLY A 177 14.71 2.34 -4.50
CA GLY A 177 15.47 3.57 -4.36
C GLY A 177 16.65 3.50 -3.41
N GLY A 178 17.37 2.39 -3.45
CA GLY A 178 18.70 2.26 -2.88
C GLY A 178 19.26 1.00 -3.47
N ALA A 179 20.35 1.10 -4.24
CA ALA A 179 21.13 -0.07 -4.60
C ALA A 179 21.48 -0.78 -3.29
N ALA A 180 20.76 -1.86 -2.98
CA ALA A 180 21.11 -2.74 -1.89
C ALA A 180 22.45 -3.35 -2.31
N LYS A 181 23.54 -2.77 -1.83
CA LYS A 181 24.78 -3.51 -1.70
C LYS A 181 24.43 -4.70 -0.82
N SER A 182 24.21 -5.85 -1.44
CA SER A 182 24.14 -7.10 -0.73
C SER A 182 25.55 -7.32 -0.19
N ASP A 183 25.80 -6.86 1.03
CA ASP A 183 27.01 -7.18 1.78
C ASP A 183 26.94 -8.68 2.16
N VAL A 184 26.98 -9.54 1.15
CA VAL A 184 27.18 -10.97 1.30
C VAL A 184 28.64 -11.12 1.71
N LYS A 185 28.85 -11.41 3.00
CA LYS A 185 30.19 -11.71 3.48
C LYS A 185 30.73 -12.91 2.69
N PRO A 186 32.03 -12.91 2.32
CA PRO A 186 32.63 -14.05 1.63
C PRO A 186 32.37 -15.36 2.38
N GLY A 187 31.76 -16.33 1.71
CA GLY A 187 31.44 -17.66 2.27
C GLY A 187 29.97 -17.88 2.60
N ASP A 188 29.17 -16.82 2.77
CA ASP A 188 27.72 -16.95 2.88
C ASP A 188 27.14 -17.38 1.53
N TRP A 189 26.10 -18.21 1.55
CA TRP A 189 25.51 -18.80 0.35
C TRP A 189 24.02 -18.50 0.27
N PRO A 190 23.51 -18.08 -0.91
CA PRO A 190 22.10 -17.88 -1.10
C PRO A 190 21.38 -19.23 -1.19
N CYS A 191 20.31 -19.39 -0.42
CA CYS A 191 19.48 -20.58 -0.47
C CYS A 191 18.72 -20.64 -1.82
N PRO A 192 18.88 -21.70 -2.64
CA PRO A 192 18.25 -21.79 -3.96
C PRO A 192 16.73 -21.90 -3.91
N GLN A 193 16.17 -22.37 -2.79
CA GLN A 193 14.72 -22.56 -2.65
C GLN A 193 13.95 -21.28 -2.25
N CYS A 194 14.55 -20.39 -1.45
CA CYS A 194 13.84 -19.22 -0.91
C CYS A 194 14.59 -17.89 -1.06
N GLY A 195 15.79 -17.91 -1.64
CA GLY A 195 16.62 -16.72 -1.85
C GLY A 195 17.23 -16.12 -0.58
N HIS A 196 17.05 -16.74 0.58
CA HIS A 196 17.61 -16.24 1.84
C HIS A 196 19.12 -16.48 1.90
N ASN A 197 19.90 -15.49 2.34
CA ASN A 197 21.33 -15.65 2.54
C ASN A 197 21.61 -16.46 3.80
N VAL A 198 22.34 -17.57 3.69
CA VAL A 198 22.64 -18.49 4.79
C VAL A 198 24.11 -18.39 5.14
N PHE A 199 24.42 -18.30 6.44
CA PHE A 199 25.78 -18.22 6.93
C PHE A 199 26.64 -19.40 6.44
N ALA A 200 27.89 -19.12 6.08
CA ALA A 200 28.86 -20.11 5.58
C ALA A 200 28.91 -21.41 6.40
N SER A 201 28.87 -21.27 7.73
CA SER A 201 28.97 -22.34 8.73
C SER A 201 27.75 -23.26 8.79
N LYS A 202 26.61 -22.86 8.24
CA LYS A 202 25.38 -23.65 8.26
C LYS A 202 25.21 -24.40 6.95
N ARG A 203 24.85 -25.69 7.05
CA ARG A 203 24.47 -26.53 5.90
C ARG A 203 22.98 -26.49 5.60
N GLU A 204 22.16 -25.93 6.49
CA GLU A 204 20.71 -25.91 6.38
C GLU A 204 20.18 -24.47 6.46
N CYS A 205 19.24 -24.16 5.58
CA CYS A 205 18.57 -22.87 5.54
C CYS A 205 17.57 -22.76 6.69
N PHE A 206 17.80 -21.84 7.62
CA PHE A 206 16.93 -21.62 8.77
C PHE A 206 15.49 -21.21 8.40
N LYS A 207 15.28 -20.68 7.19
CA LYS A 207 13.97 -20.20 6.73
C LYS A 207 13.10 -21.28 6.10
N CYS A 208 13.70 -22.22 5.36
CA CYS A 208 12.94 -23.21 4.58
C CYS A 208 13.40 -24.66 4.76
N GLY A 209 14.43 -24.90 5.57
CA GLY A 209 14.98 -26.25 5.81
C GLY A 209 15.83 -26.82 4.66
N PHE A 210 16.05 -26.07 3.58
CA PHE A 210 16.87 -26.53 2.46
C PHE A 210 18.32 -26.79 2.90
N ARG A 211 18.86 -27.97 2.58
CA ARG A 211 20.22 -28.38 2.94
C ARG A 211 21.14 -28.35 1.71
N LYS A 212 22.23 -27.59 1.79
CA LYS A 212 23.29 -27.54 0.76
C LYS A 212 24.26 -28.72 0.86
#